data_AF-A0A1M4J796-F1
#
_entry.id   AF-A0A1M4J796-F1
#
_cell.length_a   1.000
_cell.length_b   1.000
_cell.length_c   1.000
_cell.angle_alpha   90.00
_cell.angle_beta   90.00
_cell.angle_gamma   90.00
#
_symmetry.space_group_name_H-M   'P 1'
#
loop_
_entity.id
_entity.type
_entity.pdbx_description
1 polymer ?
#
loop_
_entity_poly.entity_id
_entity_poly.type
_entity_poly.pdbx_seq_one_letter_code
_entity_poly.pdbx_strand_id
1 'polypeptide(L)' 'MAASIGRAKAARQLDMWVKTLGNWVNAVRTGGPSSSPSRKPVAEMESESAQRGGENARLTMERKILKKATAFFAREFK' A
#
# COMPACT_ATOMS: atom_id res chain seq x y z
N MET A 1 -3.59 22.59 14.21
CA MET A 1 -3.74 21.53 15.24
C MET A 1 -4.96 20.70 14.87
N ALA A 2 -4.81 19.37 14.69
CA ALA A 2 -5.96 18.53 14.33
C ALA A 2 -6.99 18.55 15.46
N ALA A 3 -8.26 18.85 15.15
CA ALA A 3 -9.32 18.80 16.14
C ALA A 3 -9.49 17.35 16.62
N SER A 4 -9.49 17.14 17.94
CA SER A 4 -9.75 15.83 18.53
C SER A 4 -11.21 15.45 18.28
N ILE A 5 -11.44 14.56 17.32
CA ILE A 5 -12.76 13.98 17.07
C ILE A 5 -12.99 12.78 18.01
N GLY A 6 -14.19 12.67 18.57
CA GLY A 6 -14.58 11.52 19.39
C GLY A 6 -14.57 10.22 18.58
N ARG A 7 -14.31 9.09 19.25
CA ARG A 7 -14.14 7.76 18.60
C ARG A 7 -15.32 7.36 17.71
N ALA A 8 -16.55 7.70 18.11
CA ALA A 8 -17.74 7.41 17.32
C ALA A 8 -17.78 8.19 15.98
N LYS A 9 -17.36 9.45 16.00
CA LYS A 9 -17.26 10.28 14.79
C LYS A 9 -16.13 9.80 13.89
N ALA A 10 -14.97 9.49 14.46
CA ALA A 10 -13.84 8.94 13.74
C ALA A 10 -14.17 7.60 13.06
N ALA A 11 -14.83 6.70 13.78
CA ALA A 11 -15.23 5.40 13.23
C ALA A 11 -16.22 5.53 12.07
N ARG A 12 -17.18 6.47 12.15
CA ARG A 12 -18.09 6.77 11.04
C ARG A 12 -17.39 7.33 9.81
N GLN A 13 -16.36 8.17 10.00
CA GLN A 13 -15.58 8.71 8.88
C GLN A 13 -14.69 7.66 8.20
N LEU A 14 -14.24 6.66 8.95
CA LEU A 14 -13.44 5.54 8.47
C LEU A 14 -14.29 4.34 8.01
N ASP A 15 -15.62 4.48 8.00
CA ASP A 15 -16.59 3.42 7.70
C ASP A 15 -16.28 2.09 8.41
N MET A 16 -16.01 2.18 9.72
CA MET A 16 -15.60 1.02 10.51
C MET A 16 -16.30 0.97 11.87
N TRP A 17 -16.23 -0.18 12.53
CA TRP A 17 -16.86 -0.36 13.83
C TRP A 17 -16.12 0.41 14.94
N VAL A 18 -16.88 1.20 15.72
CA VAL A 18 -16.39 1.97 16.87
C VAL A 18 -15.59 1.13 17.86
N LYS A 19 -15.99 -0.12 18.10
CA LYS A 19 -15.29 -1.04 19.01
C LYS A 19 -13.88 -1.39 18.49
N THR A 20 -13.76 -1.66 17.19
CA THR A 20 -12.47 -1.94 16.53
C THR A 20 -11.53 -0.75 16.64
N LEU A 21 -12.02 0.45 16.31
CA LEU A 21 -11.23 1.67 16.45
C LEU A 21 -10.83 1.93 17.91
N GLY A 22 -11.75 1.72 18.85
CA GLY A 22 -11.48 1.85 20.29
C GLY A 22 -10.41 0.89 20.79
N ASN A 23 -10.44 -0.37 20.32
CA ASN A 23 -9.43 -1.37 20.65
C ASN A 23 -8.05 -0.95 20.14
N TRP A 24 -7.95 -0.43 18.91
CA TRP A 24 -6.69 0.06 18.35
C TRP A 24 -6.14 1.29 19.09
N VAL A 25 -7.00 2.27 19.39
CA VAL A 25 -6.61 3.46 20.16
C VAL A 25 -6.10 3.07 21.56
N ASN A 26 -6.77 2.12 22.21
CA ASN A 26 -6.33 1.61 23.51
C ASN A 26 -5.00 0.87 23.40
N ALA A 27 -4.83 -0.01 22.40
CA ALA A 27 -3.57 -0.73 22.18
C ALA A 27 -2.39 0.22 22.00
N VAL A 28 -2.54 1.28 21.21
CA VAL A 28 -1.52 2.32 21.03
C VAL A 28 -1.21 3.04 22.35
N ARG A 29 -2.25 3.42 23.11
CA ARG A 29 -2.06 4.15 24.38
C ARG A 29 -1.40 3.33 25.48
N THR A 30 -1.60 2.01 25.49
CA THR A 30 -0.98 1.11 26.46
C THR A 30 0.42 0.64 26.04
N GLY A 31 1.00 1.22 24.98
CA GLY A 31 2.29 0.77 24.44
C GLY A 31 2.25 -0.62 23.81
N GLY A 32 1.05 -1.15 23.54
CA GLY A 32 0.87 -2.41 22.85
C GLY A 32 1.12 -2.25 21.35
N PRO A 33 1.40 -3.35 20.62
CA PRO A 33 1.58 -3.28 19.19
C PRO A 33 0.30 -2.72 18.53
N SER A 34 0.45 -1.64 17.76
CA SER A 34 -0.62 -1.07 16.90
C SER A 34 -1.02 -2.00 15.74
N SER A 35 -0.55 -3.24 15.78
CA SER A 35 -0.50 -4.22 14.72
C SER A 35 -1.25 -5.45 15.19
N SER A 36 -2.12 -6.00 14.35
CA SER A 36 -2.69 -7.33 14.58
C SER A 36 -1.55 -8.33 14.80
N PRO A 37 -1.67 -9.33 15.70
CA PRO A 37 -0.67 -10.39 15.83
C PRO A 37 -0.34 -11.10 14.51
N SER A 38 -1.24 -11.03 13.52
CA SER A 38 -1.06 -11.61 12.18
C SER A 38 -0.48 -10.65 11.13
N ARG A 39 -0.19 -9.39 11.47
CA ARG A 39 0.34 -8.41 10.50
C ARG A 39 1.87 -8.52 10.47
N LYS A 40 2.41 -8.76 9.27
CA LYS A 40 3.84 -8.75 9.00
C LYS A 40 4.51 -7.45 9.51
N PRO A 41 5.74 -7.52 10.05
CA PRO A 41 6.48 -6.33 10.45
C PRO A 41 6.54 -5.31 9.31
N VAL A 42 6.36 -4.02 9.64
CA VAL A 42 6.32 -2.93 8.64
C VAL A 42 7.58 -2.91 7.77
N ALA A 43 8.75 -3.24 8.33
CA ALA A 43 10.02 -3.33 7.61
C ALA A 43 10.02 -4.41 6.49
N GLU A 44 9.34 -5.54 6.70
CA GLU A 44 9.19 -6.59 5.68
C GLU A 44 8.26 -6.11 4.56
N MET A 45 7.21 -5.37 4.90
CA MET A 45 6.27 -4.83 3.91
C MET A 45 6.90 -3.71 3.05
N GLU A 46 7.76 -2.88 3.65
CA GLU A 46 8.50 -1.83 2.96
C GLU A 46 9.57 -2.42 2.03
N SER A 47 10.29 -3.47 2.45
CA SER A 47 11.26 -4.15 1.59
C SER A 47 10.60 -4.86 0.40
N GLU A 48 9.47 -5.54 0.63
CA GLU A 48 8.65 -6.12 -0.43
C GLU A 48 8.15 -5.03 -1.41
N SER A 49 7.77 -3.85 -0.91
CA SER A 49 7.32 -2.73 -1.75
C SER A 49 8.44 -2.16 -2.61
N ALA A 50 9.64 -2.01 -2.05
CA ALA A 50 10.82 -1.54 -2.78
C ALA A 50 11.23 -2.53 -3.88
N GLN A 51 11.25 -3.83 -3.58
CA GLN A 51 11.54 -4.87 -4.55
C GLN A 51 10.54 -4.85 -5.72
N ARG A 52 9.23 -4.80 -5.41
CA ARG A 52 8.17 -4.74 -6.41
C ARG A 52 8.29 -3.49 -7.29
N GLY A 53 8.71 -2.36 -6.73
CA GLY A 53 8.97 -1.13 -7.47
C GLY A 53 10.06 -1.31 -8.54
N GLY A 54 11.15 -1.99 -8.21
CA GLY A 54 12.23 -2.30 -9.15
C GLY A 54 11.80 -3.22 -10.29
N GLU A 55 11.08 -4.30 -9.97
CA GLU A 55 10.56 -5.24 -10.97
C GLU A 55 9.58 -4.58 -11.94
N ASN A 56 8.69 -3.72 -11.43
CA ASN A 56 7.72 -3.00 -12.26
C ASN A 56 8.41 -2.01 -13.21
N ALA A 57 9.44 -1.30 -12.74
CA ALA A 57 10.23 -0.40 -13.58
C ALA A 57 10.91 -1.15 -14.73
N ARG A 58 11.51 -2.31 -14.44
CA ARG A 58 12.15 -3.19 -15.43
C ARG A 58 11.14 -3.69 -16.47
N LEU A 59 10.01 -4.26 -16.03
CA LEU A 59 8.97 -4.77 -16.94
C LEU A 59 8.39 -3.67 -17.83
N THR A 60 8.21 -2.46 -17.30
CA THR A 60 7.75 -1.30 -18.06
C THR A 60 8.73 -0.93 -19.17
N MET A 61 10.03 -0.98 -18.90
CA MET A 61 11.08 -0.74 -19.89
C MET A 61 11.11 -1.83 -20.98
N GLU A 62 11.10 -3.10 -20.59
CA GLU A 62 11.07 -4.24 -21.52
C GLU A 62 9.86 -4.16 -22.46
N ARG A 63 8.67 -3.89 -21.92
CA ARG A 63 7.45 -3.70 -22.72
C ARG A 63 7.59 -2.56 -23.73
N LYS A 64 8.21 -1.43 -23.34
CA LYS A 64 8.42 -0.29 -24.25
C LYS A 64 9.36 -0.67 -25.39
N ILE A 65 10.44 -1.40 -25.12
CA ILE A 65 11.37 -1.89 -26.14
C ILE A 65 10.64 -2.81 -27.12
N LEU A 66 9.92 -3.81 -26.60
CA LEU A 66 9.16 -4.74 -27.42
C LEU A 66 8.14 -4.01 -28.29
N LYS A 67 7.38 -3.07 -27.71
CA LYS A 67 6.41 -2.27 -28.48
C LYS A 67 7.07 -1.48 -29.62
N LYS A 68 8.24 -0.88 -29.38
CA LYS A 68 8.99 -0.17 -30.43
C LYS A 68 9.47 -1.14 -31.52
N ALA A 69 10.00 -2.30 -31.14
CA ALA A 69 10.43 -3.33 -32.09
C ALA A 69 9.25 -3.83 -32.94
N THR A 70 8.13 -4.19 -32.33
CA THR A 70 6.92 -4.62 -33.06
C THR A 70 6.42 -3.53 -34.01
N ALA A 71 6.41 -2.26 -33.59
CA ALA A 71 6.00 -1.15 -34.44
C ALA A 71 6.96 -0.90 -35.61
N PHE A 72 8.27 -1.09 -35.41
CA PHE A 72 9.26 -1.01 -36.48
C PHE A 72 9.05 -2.13 -37.50
N PHE A 73 8.97 -3.38 -37.05
CA PHE A 73 8.81 -4.53 -37.96
C PHE A 73 7.47 -4.52 -38.70
N ALA A 74 6.39 -4.09 -38.06
CA ALA A 74 5.09 -3.93 -38.73
C ALA A 74 5.10 -2.86 -39.85
N ARG A 75 6.07 -1.92 -39.81
CA ARG A 75 6.27 -0.90 -40.86
C ARG A 75 7.22 -1.37 -41.95
N GLU A 76 8.26 -2.11 -41.61
CA GLU A 76 9.26 -2.62 -42.58
C GLU A 76 8.74 -3.78 -43.42
N PHE A 77 7.98 -4.72 -42.84
CA PHE A 77 7.50 -5.89 -43.55
C PHE A 77 6.10 -5.70 -44.18
N LYS A 78 5.79 -4.50 -44.65
CA LYS A 78 4.54 -4.17 -45.34
C LYS A 78 4.81 -3.79 -46.78
#